data_AF-A0A660VC63-F1
#
_entry.id   AF-A0A660VC63-F1
#
_cell.length_a   1.000
_cell.length_b   1.000
_cell.length_c   1.000
_cell.angle_alpha   90.00
_cell.angle_beta   90.00
_cell.angle_gamma   90.00
#
_symmetry.space_group_name_H-M   'P 1'
#
loop_
_entity.id
_entity.type
_entity.pdbx_description
1 polymer ?
#
loop_
_entity_poly.entity_id
_entity_poly.type
_entity_poly.pdbx_seq_one_letter_code
_entity_poly.pdbx_strand_id
1 'polypeptide(L)'
;MLVVRNQQERMEEGRLARYAMLASRSRGRRHREDEDGFRTCWQRDRDRIIHSGAFRRLEYKTQVFVNHEGDFFRTRLTHTIEVAQISRALARYMALNEDLAETVALAHDIGHTPFGHSGEKALNELLKDVGGFEHNRQGLR
;
A
#
# COMPACT_ATOMS: atom_id res chain seq x y z
N MET A 1 -26.35 10.61 -10.16
CA MET A 1 -26.68 9.35 -9.48
C MET A 1 -25.54 9.03 -8.52
N LEU A 2 -25.83 8.74 -7.24
CA LEU A 2 -24.80 8.34 -6.27
C LEU A 2 -24.60 6.82 -6.35
N VAL A 3 -23.34 6.37 -6.45
CA VAL A 3 -23.00 4.94 -6.45
C VAL A 3 -22.64 4.52 -5.03
N VAL A 4 -23.51 3.71 -4.42
CA VAL A 4 -23.30 3.19 -3.05
C VAL A 4 -22.41 1.95 -3.06
N ARG A 5 -21.83 1.60 -1.90
CA ARG A 5 -20.87 0.49 -1.76
C ARG A 5 -21.39 -0.81 -2.38
N ASN A 6 -22.60 -1.24 -2.03
CA ASN A 6 -23.17 -2.50 -2.51
C ASN A 6 -23.34 -2.52 -4.04
N GLN A 7 -23.52 -1.36 -4.68
CA GLN A 7 -23.57 -1.27 -6.14
C GLN A 7 -22.17 -1.42 -6.74
N GLN A 8 -21.14 -0.82 -6.12
CA GLN A 8 -19.74 -0.99 -6.55
C GLN A 8 -19.31 -2.46 -6.46
N GLU A 9 -19.58 -3.12 -5.34
CA GLU A 9 -19.27 -4.54 -5.12
C GLU A 9 -19.95 -5.45 -6.16
N ARG A 10 -21.21 -5.18 -6.52
CA ARG A 10 -21.91 -5.92 -7.59
C ARG A 10 -21.31 -5.64 -8.97
N MET A 11 -20.85 -4.42 -9.23
CA MET A 11 -20.18 -4.11 -10.49
C MET A 11 -18.84 -4.81 -10.61
N GLU A 12 -18.12 -5.04 -9.51
CA GLU A 12 -16.88 -5.82 -9.51
C GLU A 12 -17.12 -7.26 -9.99
N GLU A 13 -18.18 -7.91 -9.53
CA GLU A 13 -18.53 -9.29 -9.91
C GLU A 13 -18.77 -9.47 -11.42
N GLY A 14 -19.32 -8.46 -12.08
CA GLY A 14 -19.58 -8.48 -13.53
C GLY A 14 -18.42 -7.98 -14.39
N ARG A 15 -17.47 -7.23 -13.82
CA ARG A 15 -16.39 -6.55 -14.57
C ARG A 15 -15.01 -7.20 -14.40
N LEU A 16 -14.73 -7.77 -13.24
CA LEU A 16 -13.41 -8.31 -12.93
C LEU A 16 -13.25 -9.76 -13.40
N ALA A 17 -12.01 -10.17 -13.63
CA ALA A 17 -11.67 -11.54 -14.01
C ALA A 17 -12.10 -12.53 -12.91
N ARG A 18 -12.38 -13.78 -13.30
CA ARG A 18 -12.79 -14.85 -12.36
C ARG A 18 -11.78 -15.10 -11.24
N TYR A 19 -10.51 -14.83 -11.50
CA TYR A 19 -9.40 -14.97 -10.55
C TYR A 19 -9.12 -13.69 -9.75
N ALA A 20 -9.81 -12.59 -10.04
CA ALA A 20 -9.66 -11.35 -9.29
C ALA A 20 -10.27 -11.49 -7.89
N MET A 21 -9.64 -10.84 -6.92
CA MET A 21 -10.27 -10.65 -5.61
C MET A 21 -11.45 -9.69 -5.76
N LEU A 22 -12.54 -9.95 -5.03
CA LEU A 22 -13.75 -9.10 -4.95
C LEU A 22 -13.92 -8.52 -3.54
N ALA A 23 -14.37 -7.27 -3.43
CA ALA A 23 -14.47 -6.58 -2.14
C ALA A 23 -15.50 -7.28 -1.26
N SER A 24 -16.60 -7.71 -1.89
CA SER A 24 -17.66 -8.54 -1.30
C SER A 24 -17.17 -9.89 -0.75
N ARG A 25 -15.99 -10.37 -1.18
CA ARG A 25 -15.37 -11.62 -0.74
C ARG A 25 -14.16 -11.42 0.16
N SER A 26 -13.95 -10.20 0.67
CA SER A 26 -12.94 -9.94 1.68
C SER A 26 -13.16 -10.82 2.93
N ARG A 27 -12.07 -11.25 3.57
CA ARG A 27 -12.13 -11.93 4.88
C ARG A 27 -12.53 -10.99 6.03
N GLY A 28 -12.69 -9.70 5.74
CA GLY A 28 -13.04 -8.68 6.72
C GLY A 28 -11.84 -8.17 7.51
N ARG A 29 -12.13 -7.47 8.61
CA ARG A 29 -11.15 -6.80 9.47
C ARG A 29 -10.98 -7.57 10.77
N ARG A 30 -9.77 -7.53 11.36
CA ARG A 30 -9.50 -8.14 12.68
C ARG A 30 -10.38 -7.54 13.78
N HIS A 31 -10.59 -6.23 13.73
CA HIS A 31 -11.47 -5.51 14.64
C HIS A 31 -12.77 -5.21 13.90
N ARG A 32 -13.91 -5.50 14.55
CA ARG A 32 -15.22 -5.23 13.98
C ARG A 32 -15.39 -3.72 13.83
N GLU A 33 -15.81 -3.31 12.65
CA GLU A 33 -16.12 -1.92 12.32
C GLU A 33 -17.38 -1.92 11.47
N ASP A 34 -18.15 -0.84 11.56
CA ASP A 34 -19.29 -0.65 10.67
C ASP A 34 -18.80 -0.40 9.25
N GLU A 35 -19.62 -0.87 8.32
CA GLU A 35 -19.38 -0.75 6.90
C GLU A 35 -19.69 0.68 6.39
N ASP A 36 -18.92 1.14 5.41
CA ASP A 36 -19.14 2.46 4.82
C ASP A 36 -20.27 2.39 3.78
N GLY A 37 -21.15 3.40 3.75
CA GLY A 37 -22.28 3.42 2.82
C GLY A 37 -21.88 3.57 1.35
N PHE A 38 -20.68 4.11 1.09
CA PHE A 38 -20.21 4.46 -0.26
C PHE A 38 -18.94 3.72 -0.65
N ARG A 39 -17.97 3.58 0.25
CA ARG A 39 -16.65 3.03 -0.07
C ARG A 39 -16.57 1.52 0.15
N THR A 40 -15.90 0.82 -0.77
CA THR A 40 -15.54 -0.59 -0.58
C THR A 40 -14.49 -0.75 0.52
N CYS A 41 -14.28 -1.98 1.01
CA CYS A 41 -13.29 -2.24 2.06
C CYS A 41 -11.87 -1.78 1.66
N TRP A 42 -11.49 -1.95 0.39
CA TRP A 42 -10.15 -1.58 -0.09
C TRP A 42 -10.00 -0.09 -0.35
N GLN A 43 -11.05 0.60 -0.79
CA GLN A 43 -11.04 2.07 -0.85
C GLN A 43 -10.82 2.66 0.54
N ARG A 44 -11.48 2.10 1.58
CA ARG A 44 -11.24 2.51 2.97
C ARG A 44 -9.80 2.24 3.42
N ASP A 45 -9.23 1.11 3.02
CA ASP A 45 -7.84 0.76 3.36
C ASP A 45 -6.86 1.73 2.73
N ARG A 46 -7.03 2.00 1.43
CA ARG A 46 -6.25 3.00 0.69
C ARG A 46 -6.25 4.35 1.41
N ASP A 47 -7.43 4.86 1.75
CA ASP A 47 -7.58 6.16 2.40
C ASP A 47 -6.83 6.18 3.75
N ARG A 48 -6.97 5.11 4.56
CA ARG A 48 -6.27 5.00 5.85
C ARG A 48 -4.75 4.98 5.70
N ILE A 49 -4.24 4.28 4.70
CA ILE A 49 -2.79 4.22 4.41
C ILE A 49 -2.27 5.62 4.05
N ILE A 50 -2.92 6.30 3.10
CA ILE A 50 -2.53 7.65 2.64
C ILE A 50 -2.49 8.64 3.82
N HIS A 51 -3.46 8.57 4.73
CA HIS A 51 -3.55 9.47 5.86
C HIS A 51 -2.65 9.09 7.06
N SER A 52 -1.99 7.93 7.02
CA SER A 52 -1.14 7.43 8.10
C SER A 52 0.15 8.26 8.29
N GLY A 53 0.65 8.33 9.52
CA GLY A 53 1.92 8.98 9.80
C GLY A 53 3.12 8.26 9.17
N ALA A 54 3.03 6.95 8.96
CA ALA A 54 4.07 6.17 8.30
C ALA A 54 4.20 6.53 6.81
N PHE A 55 3.07 6.68 6.12
CA PHE A 55 3.03 7.09 4.72
C PHE A 55 3.55 8.52 4.52
N ARG A 56 3.15 9.47 5.38
CA ARG A 56 3.69 10.85 5.33
C ARG A 56 5.21 10.90 5.48
N ARG A 57 5.79 10.05 6.33
CA ARG A 57 7.25 9.98 6.51
C ARG A 57 7.99 9.49 5.26
N LEU A 58 7.32 8.88 4.28
CA LEU A 58 7.96 8.47 3.02
C LEU A 58 8.48 9.67 2.22
N GLU A 59 7.88 10.86 2.40
CA GLU A 59 8.35 12.11 1.79
C GLU A 59 9.79 12.43 2.19
N TYR A 60 10.17 12.10 3.43
CA TYR A 60 11.48 12.42 4.00
C TYR A 60 12.44 11.23 3.99
N LYS A 61 12.08 10.11 3.34
CA LYS A 61 12.95 8.94 3.19
C LYS A 61 13.41 8.86 1.74
N THR A 62 14.71 8.75 1.55
CA THR A 62 15.30 8.61 0.22
C THR A 62 15.15 7.20 -0.31
N GLN A 63 15.00 7.08 -1.63
CA GLN A 63 15.13 5.83 -2.38
C GLN A 63 16.52 5.87 -3.04
N VAL A 64 17.47 5.10 -2.51
CA VAL A 64 18.85 4.93 -3.00
C VAL A 64 19.85 6.04 -2.64
N PHE A 65 19.60 7.33 -2.88
CA PHE A 65 20.61 8.40 -2.69
C PHE A 65 20.14 9.54 -1.78
N VAL A 66 21.07 10.21 -1.10
CA VAL A 66 20.74 11.33 -0.21
C VAL A 66 20.46 12.58 -1.05
N ASN A 67 19.32 13.26 -0.80
CA ASN A 67 18.70 14.31 -1.64
C ASN A 67 19.57 15.53 -2.04
N HIS A 68 20.80 15.64 -1.56
CA HIS A 68 21.66 16.83 -1.70
C HIS A 68 22.78 16.75 -2.76
N GLU A 69 22.88 15.67 -3.55
CA GLU A 69 24.03 15.46 -4.48
C GLU A 69 23.71 15.48 -6.00
N GLY A 70 22.51 15.92 -6.43
CA GLY A 70 22.11 15.84 -7.85
C GLY A 70 20.61 16.08 -8.10
N ASP A 71 20.28 16.41 -9.36
CA ASP A 71 18.90 16.67 -9.77
C ASP A 71 18.06 15.37 -9.83
N PHE A 72 16.83 15.43 -9.30
CA PHE A 72 15.79 14.38 -9.36
C PHE A 72 16.00 13.11 -8.52
N PHE A 73 16.56 13.20 -7.30
CA PHE A 73 16.51 12.06 -6.40
C PHE A 73 15.09 11.71 -5.96
N ARG A 74 14.75 10.42 -6.08
CA ARG A 74 13.44 9.89 -5.69
C ARG A 74 13.39 9.74 -4.18
N THR A 75 12.29 10.20 -3.59
CA THR A 75 11.91 9.80 -2.24
C THR A 75 11.19 8.46 -2.33
N ARG A 76 11.01 7.79 -1.18
CA ARG A 76 10.15 6.61 -1.10
C ARG A 76 8.70 6.96 -1.43
N LEU A 77 8.27 8.20 -1.16
CA LEU A 77 6.95 8.65 -1.55
C LEU A 77 6.80 8.70 -3.08
N THR A 78 7.74 9.32 -3.80
CA THR A 78 7.66 9.38 -5.26
C THR A 78 7.76 7.98 -5.87
N HIS A 79 8.64 7.12 -5.35
CA HIS A 79 8.70 5.72 -5.75
C HIS A 79 7.37 4.99 -5.51
N THR A 80 6.77 5.15 -4.34
CA THR A 80 5.50 4.52 -3.99
C THR A 80 4.36 4.97 -4.91
N ILE A 81 4.34 6.26 -5.30
CA ILE A 81 3.36 6.79 -6.26
C ILE A 81 3.56 6.18 -7.65
N GLU A 82 4.81 6.05 -8.13
CA GLU A 82 5.13 5.38 -9.40
C GLU A 82 4.68 3.90 -9.39
N VAL A 83 4.99 3.18 -8.30
CA VAL A 83 4.58 1.77 -8.12
C VAL A 83 3.05 1.65 -8.09
N ALA A 84 2.35 2.53 -7.40
CA ALA A 84 0.88 2.55 -7.38
C ALA A 84 0.30 2.78 -8.78
N GLN A 85 0.85 3.71 -9.55
CA GLN A 85 0.42 4.00 -10.92
C GLN A 85 0.61 2.79 -11.85
N ILE A 86 1.78 2.13 -11.79
CA ILE A 86 2.08 0.93 -12.59
C ILE A 86 1.19 -0.25 -12.16
N SER A 87 1.06 -0.48 -10.85
CA SER A 87 0.25 -1.56 -10.27
C SER A 87 -1.21 -1.47 -10.72
N ARG A 88 -1.79 -0.25 -10.70
CA ARG A 88 -3.16 -0.02 -11.20
C ARG A 88 -3.30 -0.26 -12.69
N ALA A 89 -2.32 0.17 -13.49
CA ALA A 89 -2.36 -0.06 -14.94
C ALA A 89 -2.37 -1.57 -15.25
N LEU A 90 -1.49 -2.34 -14.60
CA LEU A 90 -1.46 -3.79 -14.73
C LEU A 90 -2.75 -4.44 -14.24
N ALA A 91 -3.26 -4.02 -13.07
CA ALA A 91 -4.52 -4.52 -12.54
C ALA A 91 -5.67 -4.31 -13.54
N ARG A 92 -5.75 -3.13 -14.16
CA ARG A 92 -6.75 -2.83 -15.18
C ARG A 92 -6.62 -3.70 -16.42
N TYR A 93 -5.41 -3.88 -16.95
CA TYR A 93 -5.16 -4.70 -18.15
C TYR A 93 -5.50 -6.18 -17.91
N MET A 94 -5.36 -6.64 -16.68
CA MET A 94 -5.66 -8.02 -16.27
C MET A 94 -7.07 -8.18 -15.68
N ALA A 95 -7.90 -7.14 -15.71
CA ALA A 95 -9.21 -7.10 -15.05
C ALA A 95 -9.18 -7.55 -13.56
N LEU A 96 -8.11 -7.20 -12.85
CA LEU A 96 -7.95 -7.35 -11.40
C LEU A 96 -8.55 -6.16 -10.66
N ASN A 97 -8.64 -6.27 -9.33
CA ASN A 97 -9.13 -5.17 -8.51
C ASN A 97 -8.09 -4.05 -8.36
N GLU A 98 -8.37 -2.89 -8.97
CA GLU A 98 -7.47 -1.73 -8.96
C GLU A 98 -7.32 -1.10 -7.57
N ASP A 99 -8.39 -1.03 -6.78
CA ASP A 99 -8.35 -0.44 -5.44
C ASP A 99 -7.48 -1.28 -4.50
N LEU A 100 -7.58 -2.62 -4.57
CA LEU A 100 -6.70 -3.52 -3.83
C LEU A 100 -5.24 -3.40 -4.28
N ALA A 101 -4.99 -3.38 -5.60
CA ALA A 101 -3.64 -3.27 -6.15
C ALA A 101 -2.95 -1.94 -5.76
N GLU A 102 -3.69 -0.84 -5.79
CA GLU A 102 -3.24 0.48 -5.32
C GLU A 102 -2.99 0.47 -3.81
N THR A 103 -3.90 -0.10 -3.02
CA THR A 103 -3.77 -0.18 -1.56
C THR A 103 -2.48 -0.89 -1.15
N VAL A 104 -2.20 -2.07 -1.74
CA VAL A 104 -0.98 -2.83 -1.45
C VAL A 104 0.27 -2.05 -1.90
N ALA A 105 0.22 -1.45 -3.09
CA ALA A 105 1.33 -0.63 -3.59
C ALA A 105 1.63 0.57 -2.68
N LEU A 106 0.61 1.24 -2.14
CA LEU A 106 0.82 2.37 -1.21
C LEU A 106 1.37 1.93 0.15
N ALA A 107 1.06 0.71 0.57
CA ALA A 107 1.49 0.18 1.87
C ALA A 107 2.87 -0.49 1.86
N HIS A 108 3.33 -1.02 0.72
CA HIS A 108 4.49 -1.95 0.71
C HIS A 108 5.75 -1.37 1.37
N ASP A 109 5.98 -0.06 1.20
CA ASP A 109 7.21 0.61 1.58
C ASP A 109 7.13 1.34 2.94
N ILE A 110 5.99 1.31 3.63
CA ILE A 110 5.77 2.12 4.86
C ILE A 110 6.69 1.70 6.02
N GLY A 111 7.11 0.44 6.05
CA GLY A 111 7.94 -0.16 7.09
C GLY A 111 9.44 0.11 6.95
N HIS A 112 9.88 0.70 5.83
CA HIS A 112 11.30 0.87 5.58
C HIS A 112 11.98 1.82 6.58
N THR A 113 13.23 1.52 6.90
CA THR A 113 14.11 2.31 7.74
C THR A 113 14.55 3.60 7.03
N PRO A 114 15.10 4.58 7.77
CA PRO A 114 15.98 5.58 7.17
C PRO A 114 17.12 4.90 6.37
N PHE A 115 17.66 5.59 5.36
CA PHE A 115 18.79 5.12 4.55
C PHE A 115 18.57 3.79 3.80
N GLY A 116 17.32 3.40 3.56
CA GLY A 116 16.96 2.23 2.76
C GLY A 116 17.62 0.93 3.24
N HIS A 117 18.14 0.12 2.30
CA HIS A 117 18.70 -1.19 2.61
C HIS A 117 19.86 -1.16 3.60
N SER A 118 20.64 -0.07 3.63
CA SER A 118 21.74 0.07 4.59
C SER A 118 21.21 0.19 6.02
N GLY A 119 20.15 0.98 6.22
CA GLY A 119 19.50 1.09 7.53
C GLY A 119 18.83 -0.21 7.96
N GLU A 120 18.24 -0.96 7.03
CA GLU A 120 17.64 -2.26 7.29
C GLU A 120 18.70 -3.29 7.72
N LYS A 121 19.81 -3.38 6.99
CA LYS A 121 20.93 -4.28 7.35
C LYS A 121 21.48 -3.96 8.74
N ALA A 122 21.75 -2.69 9.00
CA ALA A 122 22.26 -2.25 10.30
C ALA A 122 21.29 -2.57 11.44
N LEU A 123 19.99 -2.30 11.26
CA LEU A 123 18.98 -2.63 12.28
C LEU A 123 18.81 -4.14 12.45
N ASN A 124 18.89 -4.92 11.39
CA ASN A 124 18.78 -6.38 11.47
C ASN A 124 19.96 -6.99 12.24
N GLU A 125 21.18 -6.50 12.03
CA GLU A 125 22.37 -6.92 12.77
C GLU A 125 22.26 -6.55 14.26
N LEU A 126 21.84 -5.32 14.57
CA LEU A 126 21.66 -4.85 15.96
C LEU A 126 20.56 -5.60 16.72
N LEU A 127 19.53 -6.06 16.00
CA LEU A 127 18.36 -6.73 16.58
C LEU A 127 18.39 -8.26 16.41
N LYS A 128 19.54 -8.84 15.98
CA LYS A 128 19.66 -10.27 15.69
C LYS A 128 19.23 -11.15 16.87
N ASP A 129 19.57 -10.76 18.09
CA ASP A 129 19.33 -11.55 19.31
C ASP A 129 17.87 -11.46 19.80
N VAL A 130 17.06 -10.59 19.18
CA VAL A 130 15.64 -10.38 19.50
C VAL A 130 14.70 -10.58 18.31
N GLY A 131 15.16 -11.31 17.28
CA GLY A 131 14.34 -11.72 16.14
C GLY A 131 14.50 -10.88 14.85
N GLY A 132 15.51 -10.01 14.82
CA GLY A 132 15.93 -9.26 13.64
C GLY A 132 15.00 -8.11 13.24
N PHE A 133 15.29 -7.53 12.08
CA PHE A 133 14.49 -6.47 11.47
C PHE A 133 14.28 -6.79 9.98
N GLU A 134 13.05 -6.60 9.50
CA GLU A 134 12.69 -6.74 8.09
C GLU A 134 11.54 -5.76 7.79
N HIS A 135 11.66 -5.00 6.71
CA HIS A 135 10.77 -3.87 6.44
C HIS A 135 9.32 -4.29 6.17
N ASN A 136 9.06 -5.42 5.52
CA ASN A 136 7.68 -5.89 5.29
C ASN A 136 6.99 -6.26 6.61
N ARG A 137 7.69 -6.97 7.51
CA ARG A 137 7.22 -7.27 8.87
C ARG A 137 6.98 -5.98 9.66
N GLN A 138 7.87 -5.00 9.53
CA GLN A 138 7.71 -3.71 10.19
C GLN A 138 6.52 -2.92 9.63
N GLY A 139 6.19 -3.06 8.34
CA GLY A 139 5.01 -2.46 7.72
C GLY A 139 3.68 -3.00 8.25
N LEU A 140 3.68 -4.24 8.76
CA LEU A 140 2.50 -4.88 9.36
C LEU A 140 2.34 -4.62 10.87
N ARG A 141 3.36 -4.07 11.53
CA ARG A 141 3.42 -3.88 12.99
C ARG A 141 2.76 -2.58 13.43
#